data_AF-A0A376WYA8-F1
#
_entry.id   AF-A0A376WYA8-F1
#
_cell.length_a   1.000
_cell.length_b   1.000
_cell.length_c   1.000
_cell.angle_alpha   90.00
_cell.angle_beta   90.00
_cell.angle_gamma   90.00
#
_symmetry.space_group_name_H-M   'P 1'
#
loop_
_entity.id
_entity.type
_entity.pdbx_description
1 polymer ?
#
loop_
_entity_poly.entity_id
_entity_poly.type
_entity_poly.pdbx_seq_one_letter_code
_entity_poly.pdbx_strand_id
1 'polypeptide(L)' 'MAAWLAENGRQTECEELLAWHLFPWSTRFLDVFIEKAEHPFYRALGELARLTLAQWQSQLLIPVAVKPLFR' A
#
# COMPACT_ATOMS: atom_id res chain seq x y z
N MET A 1 -7.42 5.53 -7.85
CA MET A 1 -8.59 5.83 -7.00
C MET A 1 -8.20 6.54 -5.70
N ALA A 2 -7.21 6.04 -4.92
CA ALA A 2 -6.76 6.71 -3.70
C ALA A 2 -6.37 8.19 -3.90
N ALA A 3 -5.51 8.49 -4.89
CA ALA A 3 -5.15 9.88 -5.23
C ALA A 3 -6.38 10.74 -5.56
N TRP A 4 -7.30 10.20 -6.37
CA TRP A 4 -8.55 10.89 -6.72
C TRP A 4 -9.44 11.16 -5.50
N LEU A 5 -9.58 10.21 -4.57
CA LEU A 5 -10.37 10.41 -3.35
C LEU A 5 -9.77 11.51 -2.47
N ALA A 6 -8.44 11.51 -2.30
CA ALA A 6 -7.73 12.54 -1.56
C ALA A 6 -7.90 13.93 -2.22
N GLU A 7 -7.75 14.02 -3.54
CA GLU A 7 -7.90 15.27 -4.30
C GLU A 7 -9.32 15.84 -4.26
N ASN A 8 -10.33 14.98 -4.11
CA ASN A 8 -11.74 15.39 -4.02
C ASN A 8 -12.23 15.60 -2.58
N GLY A 9 -11.32 15.67 -1.60
CA GLY A 9 -11.66 15.90 -0.19
C GLY A 9 -12.36 14.73 0.51
N ARG A 10 -12.34 13.53 -0.10
CA ARG A 10 -12.97 12.31 0.42
C ARG A 10 -11.97 11.50 1.24
N GLN A 11 -11.48 12.12 2.32
CA GLN A 11 -10.36 11.58 3.09
C GLN A 11 -10.72 10.31 3.84
N THR A 12 -11.92 10.24 4.42
CA THR A 12 -12.42 9.04 5.12
C THR A 12 -12.46 7.83 4.18
N GLU A 13 -13.02 7.99 2.99
CA GLU A 13 -13.11 6.90 2.01
C GLU A 13 -11.73 6.52 1.44
N CYS A 14 -10.81 7.48 1.37
CA CYS A 14 -9.42 7.20 1.03
C CYS A 14 -8.75 6.33 2.10
N GLU A 15 -8.92 6.68 3.38
CA GLU A 15 -8.40 5.89 4.50
C GLU A 15 -9.01 4.48 4.52
N GLU A 16 -10.32 4.34 4.36
CA GLU A 16 -11.01 3.04 4.27
C GLU A 16 -10.48 2.19 3.10
N LEU A 17 -10.29 2.80 1.93
CA LEU A 17 -9.70 2.14 0.77
C LEU A 17 -8.29 1.63 1.10
N LEU A 18 -7.46 2.44 1.74
CA LEU A 18 -6.11 2.05 2.11
C LEU A 18 -6.11 0.94 3.16
N ALA A 19 -6.84 1.12 4.27
CA ALA A 19 -6.86 0.22 5.42
C ALA A 19 -7.46 -1.15 5.11
N TRP A 20 -8.52 -1.20 4.31
CA TRP A 20 -9.29 -2.42 4.10
C TRP A 20 -9.04 -3.08 2.75
N HIS A 21 -8.61 -2.31 1.74
CA HIS A 21 -8.51 -2.83 0.38
C HIS A 21 -7.09 -2.83 -0.20
N LEU A 22 -6.14 -2.07 0.35
CA LEU A 22 -4.76 -2.04 -0.13
C LEU A 22 -3.77 -2.67 0.87
N PHE A 23 -3.64 -2.07 2.06
CA PHE A 23 -2.65 -2.48 3.07
C PHE A 23 -2.72 -3.94 3.54
N PRO A 24 -3.89 -4.63 3.55
CA PRO A 24 -3.92 -6.02 3.98
C PRO A 24 -3.04 -6.97 3.15
N TRP A 25 -2.66 -6.62 1.92
CA TRP A 25 -1.87 -7.47 1.03
C TRP A 25 -0.71 -6.74 0.33
N SER A 26 -0.74 -5.41 0.25
CA SER A 26 0.26 -4.64 -0.51
C SER A 26 1.69 -4.84 0.00
N THR A 27 1.89 -4.94 1.31
CA THR A 27 3.22 -5.18 1.89
C THR A 27 3.79 -6.51 1.42
N ARG A 28 3.01 -7.59 1.53
CA ARG A 28 3.42 -8.92 1.07
C ARG A 28 3.67 -8.94 -0.45
N PHE A 29 2.81 -8.29 -1.23
CA PHE A 29 3.00 -8.16 -2.67
C PHE A 29 4.33 -7.45 -3.00
N LEU A 30 4.60 -6.31 -2.34
CA LEU A 30 5.82 -5.53 -2.58
C LEU A 30 7.08 -6.29 -2.19
N ASP A 31 7.07 -7.05 -1.10
CA ASP A 31 8.22 -7.87 -0.71
C ASP A 31 8.56 -8.89 -1.80
N VAL A 32 7.56 -9.64 -2.28
CA VAL A 32 7.76 -10.63 -3.36
C VAL A 32 8.14 -9.94 -4.68
N PHE A 33 7.55 -8.78 -4.97
CA PHE A 33 7.85 -8.01 -6.17
C PHE A 33 9.30 -7.52 -6.21
N ILE A 34 9.79 -6.94 -5.11
CA ILE A 34 11.17 -6.46 -4.98
C ILE A 34 12.16 -7.63 -5.06
N GLU A 35 11.87 -8.74 -4.37
CA GLU A 35 12.70 -9.95 -4.36
C GLU A 35 12.87 -10.52 -5.79
N LYS A 36 11.77 -10.57 -6.55
CA LYS A 36 11.73 -11.21 -7.87
C LYS A 36 11.92 -10.24 -9.05
N ALA A 37 12.07 -8.94 -8.80
CA ALA A 37 12.30 -7.98 -9.87
C ALA A 37 13.67 -8.21 -10.53
N GLU A 38 13.66 -8.63 -11.80
CA GLU A 38 14.87 -8.88 -12.59
C GLU A 38 15.50 -7.61 -13.16
N HIS A 39 14.77 -6.49 -13.12
CA HIS A 39 15.27 -5.21 -13.63
C HIS A 39 15.43 -4.18 -12.50
N PRO A 40 16.59 -3.50 -12.39
CA PRO A 40 16.89 -2.57 -11.29
C PRO A 40 15.85 -1.45 -11.11
N PHE A 41 15.32 -0.93 -12.22
CA PHE A 41 14.24 0.08 -12.17
C PHE A 41 13.01 -0.39 -11.40
N TYR A 42 12.51 -1.60 -11.67
CA TYR A 42 11.32 -2.12 -11.00
C TYR A 42 11.60 -2.49 -9.54
N ARG A 43 12.82 -2.95 -9.24
CA ARG A 43 13.25 -3.14 -7.85
C ARG A 43 13.19 -1.82 -7.06
N ALA A 44 13.83 -0.77 -7.58
CA ALA A 44 13.83 0.55 -6.95
C ALA A 44 12.42 1.16 -6.84
N LEU A 45 11.57 0.96 -7.86
CA LEU A 45 10.17 1.37 -7.83
C LEU A 45 9.39 0.65 -6.71
N GLY A 46 9.61 -0.65 -6.55
CA GLY A 46 9.00 -1.43 -5.47
C GLY A 46 9.45 -0.95 -4.09
N GLU A 47 10.74 -0.65 -3.92
CA GLU A 47 11.29 -0.10 -2.68
C GLU A 47 10.70 1.27 -2.34
N LEU A 48 10.60 2.16 -3.34
CA LEU A 48 9.96 3.46 -3.18
C LEU A 48 8.51 3.31 -2.73
N ALA A 49 7.73 2.47 -3.43
CA ALA A 49 6.35 2.21 -3.07
C ALA A 49 6.24 1.65 -1.64
N ARG A 50 7.10 0.71 -1.24
CA ARG A 50 7.10 0.15 0.11
C ARG A 50 7.32 1.21 1.18
N LEU A 51 8.30 2.10 0.98
CA LEU A 51 8.59 3.18 1.92
C LEU A 51 7.46 4.20 1.98
N THR A 52 6.92 4.62 0.84
CA THR A 52 5.81 5.57 0.78
C THR A 52 4.55 5.01 1.45
N LEU A 53 4.18 3.76 1.16
CA LEU A 53 3.00 3.14 1.73
C LEU A 53 3.15 2.86 3.23
N ALA A 54 4.35 2.47 3.69
CA ALA A 54 4.63 2.31 5.12
C ALA A 54 4.45 3.62 5.89
N GLN A 55 4.91 4.74 5.32
CA GLN A 55 4.70 6.06 5.90
C GLN A 55 3.20 6.37 6.01
N TRP A 56 2.43 6.14 4.95
CA TRP A 56 0.97 6.37 4.97
C TRP A 56 0.26 5.48 5.98
N GLN A 57 0.63 4.20 6.05
CA GLN A 57 0.07 3.27 7.03
C GLN A 57 0.33 3.72 8.48
N SER A 58 1.49 4.35 8.76
CA SER A 58 1.79 4.90 10.09
C SER A 58 0.97 6.13 10.48
N GLN A 59 0.41 6.83 9.49
CA GLN A 59 -0.41 8.03 9.67
C GLN A 59 -1.91 7.73 9.69
N LEU A 60 -2.31 6.50 9.33
CA LEU A 60 -3.70 6.09 9.36
C LEU A 60 -4.25 6.06 10.79
N LEU A 61 -5.41 6.66 10.97
CA LEU A 61 -6.12 6.64 12.25
C LEU A 61 -6.91 5.34 12.45
N ILE A 62 -7.32 4.70 11.35
CA ILE A 62 -8.04 3.42 11.36
C ILE A 62 -7.08 2.23 11.24
N PRO A 63 -7.38 1.12 11.93
CA PRO A 63 -6.54 -0.08 11.87
C PRO A 63 -6.64 -0.75 10.49
N VAL A 64 -5.51 -1.29 10.02
CA VAL A 64 -5.48 -2.14 8.82
C VAL A 64 -6.22 -3.45 9.09
N ALA A 65 -7.06 -3.86 8.15
CA ALA A 65 -7.80 -5.12 8.28
C ALA A 65 -6.86 -6.32 8.20
N VAL A 66 -6.91 -7.21 9.20
CA VAL A 66 -6.16 -8.47 9.18
C VAL A 66 -6.91 -9.45 8.27
N LYS A 67 -6.31 -9.79 7.13
CA LYS A 67 -6.87 -10.73 6.16
C LYS A 67 -5.88 -11.88 5.92
N PRO A 68 -6.36 -13.12 5.73
CA PRO A 68 -5.47 -14.23 5.42
C PRO A 68 -4.77 -14.00 4.07
N LEU A 69 -3.46 -14.17 4.07
CA LEU A 69 -2.63 -14.16 2.87
C LEU A 69 -2.32 -15.61 2.48
N PHE A 70 -2.65 -15.97 1.24
CA PHE A 70 -2.47 -17.33 0.74
C PHE A 70 -1.17 -17.53 -0.05
N ARG A 71 -0.34 -16.48 -0.18
CA ARG A 71 0.94 -16.48 -0.90
C ARG A 71 1.96 -15.55 -0.25
#